data_AF-A0A1I8HWA7-F1
#
_entry.id   AF-A0A1I8HWA7-F1
#
_cell.length_a   1.000
_cell.length_b   1.000
_cell.length_c   1.000
_cell.angle_alpha   90.00
_cell.angle_beta   90.00
_cell.angle_gamma   90.00
#
_symmetry.space_group_name_H-M   'P 1'
#
loop_
_entity.id
_entity.type
_entity.pdbx_description
1 polymer ?
#
loop_
_entity_poly.entity_id
_entity_poly.type
_entity_poly.pdbx_seq_one_letter_code
_entity_poly.pdbx_strand_id
1 'polypeptide(L)'
;MSASSNIININEPIKPQLPLHLFVYGTLKFGQPNQHVLLGAGGEGGAVYVSGGRTLESYPLVISSSANIPFLLNRPGLGHRIFGHIVCVRTLAALSTLDEFEACPELYQRLSVPVEALPAPESDWAVKHAGCSLPVQQPGQTVFCQIYVYSGPDEKLLRLPHLADYRSDGDHGRPYLAEVDDVASPEQLEEHEKIDAACS
;
A
#
# COMPACT_ATOMS: atom_id res chain seq x y z
N MET A 1 -41.58 19.31 -16.00
CA MET A 1 -40.94 18.61 -14.87
C MET A 1 -40.93 17.13 -15.21
N SER A 2 -39.76 16.56 -15.49
CA SER A 2 -39.59 15.11 -15.61
C SER A 2 -38.29 14.79 -14.89
N ALA A 3 -38.40 14.34 -13.65
CA ALA A 3 -37.28 13.75 -12.93
C ALA A 3 -37.10 12.33 -13.50
N SER A 4 -36.09 12.15 -14.34
CA SER A 4 -35.63 10.81 -14.69
C SER A 4 -34.92 10.23 -13.47
N SER A 5 -35.63 9.37 -12.74
CA SER A 5 -35.05 8.54 -11.68
C SER A 5 -34.06 7.57 -12.31
N ASN A 6 -32.76 7.79 -12.10
CA ASN A 6 -31.74 6.83 -12.45
C ASN A 6 -31.87 5.62 -11.51
N ILE A 7 -32.41 4.53 -12.04
CA ILE A 7 -32.41 3.22 -11.37
C ILE A 7 -30.97 2.70 -11.45
N ILE A 8 -30.28 2.66 -10.31
CA ILE A 8 -28.95 2.06 -10.20
C ILE A 8 -29.13 0.54 -10.31
N ASN A 9 -28.56 -0.05 -11.36
CA ASN A 9 -28.54 -1.50 -11.54
C ASN A 9 -27.57 -2.13 -10.53
N ILE A 10 -28.11 -2.77 -9.48
CA ILE A 10 -27.37 -3.33 -8.35
C ILE A 10 -26.53 -4.59 -8.70
N ASN A 11 -26.55 -5.03 -9.95
CA ASN A 11 -25.86 -6.25 -10.41
C ASN A 11 -24.58 -5.98 -11.22
N GLU A 12 -24.20 -4.73 -11.45
CA GLU A 12 -22.90 -4.41 -12.05
C GLU A 12 -21.86 -4.18 -10.94
N PRO A 13 -20.65 -4.74 -11.07
CA PRO A 13 -19.57 -4.43 -10.14
C PRO A 13 -19.34 -2.92 -10.13
N ILE A 14 -19.35 -2.32 -8.93
CA ILE A 14 -19.15 -0.89 -8.75
C ILE A 14 -17.80 -0.53 -9.37
N LYS A 15 -17.82 0.18 -10.49
CA LYS A 15 -16.59 0.66 -11.12
C LYS A 15 -15.90 1.63 -10.16
N PRO A 16 -14.57 1.51 -9.97
CA PRO A 16 -13.84 2.43 -9.11
C PRO A 16 -13.98 3.86 -9.63
N GLN A 17 -14.23 4.81 -8.73
CA GLN A 17 -14.20 6.22 -9.08
C GLN A 17 -12.75 6.67 -9.20
N LEU A 18 -12.40 7.23 -10.35
CA LEU A 18 -11.06 7.73 -10.66
C LEU A 18 -11.10 9.25 -10.93
N PRO A 19 -10.00 9.98 -10.68
CA PRO A 19 -8.79 9.51 -10.02
C PRO A 19 -9.04 9.15 -8.54
N LEU A 20 -8.18 8.30 -7.96
CA LEU A 20 -8.23 7.95 -6.54
C LEU A 20 -6.86 8.14 -5.89
N HIS A 21 -6.87 8.36 -4.58
CA HIS A 21 -5.67 8.26 -3.77
C HIS A 21 -5.44 6.81 -3.36
N LEU A 22 -4.23 6.33 -3.61
CA LEU A 22 -3.72 5.05 -3.11
C LEU A 22 -2.60 5.35 -2.11
N PHE A 23 -2.58 4.65 -1.00
CA PHE A 23 -1.53 4.73 0.00
C PHE A 23 -0.66 3.48 -0.08
N VAL A 24 0.60 3.66 -0.45
CA VAL A 24 1.58 2.58 -0.53
C VAL A 24 2.52 2.63 0.68
N TYR A 25 2.69 1.48 1.34
CA TYR A 25 3.48 1.36 2.58
C TYR A 25 4.66 0.37 2.46
N GLY A 26 4.62 -0.53 1.47
CA GLY A 26 5.55 -1.64 1.30
C GLY A 26 6.54 -1.45 0.14
N THR A 27 6.72 -2.51 -0.65
CA THR A 27 7.71 -2.57 -1.76
C THR A 27 7.42 -1.60 -2.90
N LEU A 28 6.17 -1.13 -3.04
CA LEU A 28 5.78 -0.10 -4.02
C LEU A 28 6.14 1.34 -3.61
N LYS A 29 6.57 1.59 -2.37
CA LYS A 29 7.01 2.94 -1.98
C LYS A 29 8.20 3.39 -2.84
N PHE A 30 8.30 4.70 -3.05
CA PHE A 30 9.47 5.29 -3.69
C PHE A 30 10.76 4.92 -2.94
N GLY A 31 11.80 4.58 -3.70
CA GLY A 31 13.05 4.05 -3.16
C GLY A 31 13.01 2.59 -2.71
N GLN A 32 11.87 1.90 -2.81
CA GLN A 32 11.73 0.47 -2.51
C GLN A 32 11.81 -0.38 -3.80
N PRO A 33 12.04 -1.70 -3.70
CA PRO A 33 12.38 -2.55 -4.85
C PRO A 33 11.37 -2.52 -6.00
N ASN A 34 10.07 -2.42 -5.70
CA ASN A 34 9.00 -2.51 -6.69
C ASN A 34 8.44 -1.14 -7.11
N GLN A 35 9.12 -0.03 -6.78
CA GLN A 35 8.68 1.32 -7.19
C GLN A 35 8.49 1.48 -8.70
N HIS A 36 9.21 0.70 -9.51
CA HIS A 36 9.15 0.74 -10.96
C HIS A 36 7.76 0.32 -11.50
N VAL A 37 7.05 -0.56 -10.78
CA VAL A 37 5.67 -0.96 -11.11
C VAL A 37 4.74 0.23 -10.97
N LEU A 38 4.86 0.98 -9.88
CA LEU A 38 4.08 2.20 -9.64
C LEU A 38 4.35 3.26 -10.73
N LEU A 39 5.62 3.47 -11.10
CA LEU A 39 6.01 4.45 -12.11
C LEU A 39 5.57 4.07 -13.53
N GLY A 40 5.53 2.77 -13.83
CA GLY A 40 5.11 2.25 -15.13
C GLY A 40 3.60 2.00 -15.28
N ALA A 41 2.86 2.00 -14.16
CA ALA A 41 1.44 1.67 -14.14
C ALA A 41 0.64 2.55 -15.11
N GLY A 42 0.03 1.92 -16.12
CA GLY A 42 -0.79 2.62 -17.12
C GLY A 42 -0.03 3.59 -18.05
N GLY A 43 1.30 3.50 -18.17
CA GLY A 43 2.13 4.35 -19.03
C GLY A 43 2.60 5.65 -18.37
N GLU A 44 3.00 6.66 -19.16
CA GLU A 44 3.48 7.96 -18.65
C GLU A 44 2.37 8.71 -17.88
N GLY A 45 2.28 8.40 -16.59
CA GLY A 45 1.41 9.05 -15.62
C GLY A 45 0.09 8.32 -15.32
N GLY A 46 0.04 6.99 -15.36
CA GLY A 46 -1.12 6.30 -14.80
C GLY A 46 -1.21 6.37 -13.27
N ALA A 47 -0.06 6.47 -12.58
CA ALA A 47 0.04 6.83 -11.16
C ALA A 47 1.09 7.93 -10.94
N VAL A 48 0.78 8.90 -10.07
CA VAL A 48 1.64 10.05 -9.79
C VAL A 48 1.80 10.29 -8.29
N TYR A 49 2.97 10.75 -7.86
CA TYR A 49 3.20 11.05 -6.45
C TYR A 49 2.39 12.28 -6.01
N VAL A 50 1.89 12.25 -4.77
CA VAL A 50 1.16 13.38 -4.17
C VAL A 50 1.88 13.89 -2.93
N SER A 51 2.12 13.02 -1.94
CA SER A 51 2.72 13.40 -0.66
C SER A 51 3.21 12.19 0.11
N GLY A 52 3.99 12.41 1.16
CA GLY A 52 4.11 11.43 2.24
C GLY A 52 2.78 11.29 2.95
N GLY A 53 2.62 10.21 3.71
CA GLY A 53 1.43 9.98 4.50
C GLY A 53 1.68 9.11 5.71
N ARG A 54 0.79 9.22 6.69
CA ARG A 54 0.72 8.34 7.84
C ARG A 54 -0.73 7.96 8.10
N THR A 55 -1.05 6.67 8.18
CA THR A 55 -2.42 6.22 8.50
C THR A 55 -2.91 6.90 9.78
N LEU A 56 -4.20 7.27 9.87
CA LEU A 56 -4.73 7.79 11.13
C LEU A 56 -4.84 6.68 12.17
N GLU A 57 -5.35 5.53 11.75
CA GLU A 57 -5.46 4.34 12.57
C GLU A 57 -4.14 3.55 12.57
N SER A 58 -3.92 2.79 13.64
CA SER A 58 -2.80 1.86 13.76
C SER A 58 -3.12 0.52 13.12
N TYR A 59 -2.11 -0.07 12.47
CA TYR A 59 -2.19 -1.40 11.87
C TYR A 59 -0.92 -2.22 12.17
N PRO A 60 -1.01 -3.55 12.26
CA PRO A 60 0.17 -4.42 12.27
C PRO A 60 0.73 -4.51 10.85
N LEU A 61 1.92 -3.95 10.66
CA LEU A 61 2.74 -4.18 9.47
C LEU A 61 3.87 -5.13 9.84
N VAL A 62 3.95 -6.28 9.18
CA VAL A 62 4.93 -7.33 9.50
C VAL A 62 5.70 -7.74 8.26
N ILE A 63 6.90 -8.28 8.43
CA ILE A 63 7.66 -8.91 7.35
C ILE A 63 7.55 -10.43 7.50
N SER A 64 7.07 -11.10 6.46
CA SER A 64 6.90 -12.56 6.42
C SER A 64 7.20 -13.11 5.02
N SER A 65 7.04 -14.42 4.84
CA SER A 65 7.39 -15.21 3.66
C SER A 65 8.89 -15.35 3.39
N SER A 66 9.23 -16.37 2.58
CA SER A 66 10.59 -16.59 2.06
C SER A 66 11.15 -15.37 1.30
N ALA A 67 10.28 -14.53 0.75
CA ALA A 67 10.64 -13.32 0.03
C ALA A 67 10.73 -12.06 0.91
N ASN A 68 10.50 -12.16 2.22
CA ASN A 68 10.46 -11.03 3.17
C ASN A 68 9.48 -9.92 2.73
N ILE A 69 8.27 -10.33 2.34
CA ILE A 69 7.22 -9.41 1.89
C ILE A 69 6.61 -8.68 3.10
N PRO A 70 6.40 -7.35 3.00
CA PRO A 70 5.66 -6.60 4.02
C PRO A 70 4.16 -6.82 3.90
N PHE A 71 3.55 -7.42 4.92
CA PHE A 71 2.10 -7.63 5.01
C PHE A 71 1.47 -6.64 5.99
N LEU A 72 0.49 -5.88 5.52
CA LEU A 72 -0.37 -5.06 6.39
C LEU A 72 -1.64 -5.83 6.76
N LEU A 73 -1.79 -6.13 8.04
CA LEU A 73 -2.90 -6.94 8.55
C LEU A 73 -4.12 -6.05 8.83
N ASN A 74 -5.32 -6.53 8.49
CA ASN A 74 -6.57 -5.79 8.69
C ASN A 74 -7.06 -5.84 10.15
N ARG A 75 -6.25 -5.30 11.06
CA ARG A 75 -6.51 -5.22 12.51
C ARG A 75 -6.35 -3.77 12.99
N PRO A 76 -7.29 -2.88 12.63
CA PRO A 76 -7.23 -1.48 13.05
C PRO A 76 -7.17 -1.37 14.58
N GLY A 77 -6.35 -0.46 15.09
CA GLY A 77 -6.13 -0.25 16.53
C GLY A 77 -4.97 -1.05 17.12
N LEU A 78 -4.26 -1.84 16.32
CA LEU A 78 -3.10 -2.63 16.75
C LEU A 78 -1.83 -2.21 15.99
N GLY A 79 -0.67 -2.39 16.60
CA GLY A 79 0.62 -2.09 15.96
C GLY A 79 0.91 -0.60 15.94
N HIS A 80 1.17 -0.05 14.76
CA HIS A 80 1.62 1.34 14.61
C HIS A 80 0.83 2.09 13.56
N ARG A 81 0.84 3.41 13.66
CA ARG A 81 0.44 4.26 12.52
C ARG A 81 1.51 4.11 11.44
N ILE A 82 1.10 3.71 10.25
CA ILE A 82 2.01 3.27 9.18
C ILE A 82 2.41 4.45 8.32
N PHE A 83 3.71 4.60 8.08
CA PHE A 83 4.30 5.56 7.17
C PHE A 83 4.33 5.02 5.73
N GLY A 84 4.07 5.91 4.80
CA GLY A 84 4.06 5.58 3.39
C GLY A 84 3.91 6.79 2.48
N HIS A 85 3.53 6.53 1.25
CA HIS A 85 3.34 7.55 0.22
C HIS A 85 1.91 7.53 -0.29
N ILE A 86 1.32 8.72 -0.41
CA ILE A 86 0.06 8.94 -1.10
C ILE A 86 0.38 9.17 -2.57
N VAL A 87 -0.25 8.37 -3.42
CA VAL A 87 -0.15 8.44 -4.88
C VAL A 87 -1.54 8.57 -5.47
N CYS A 88 -1.63 9.21 -6.62
CA CYS A 88 -2.86 9.45 -7.33
C CYS A 88 -2.91 8.57 -8.57
N VAL A 89 -3.80 7.59 -8.54
CA VAL A 89 -4.03 6.68 -9.66
C VAL A 89 -5.09 7.30 -10.55
N ARG A 90 -4.73 7.60 -11.80
CA ARG A 90 -5.54 8.41 -12.73
C ARG A 90 -6.35 7.57 -13.71
N THR A 91 -5.91 6.36 -14.02
CA THR A 91 -6.52 5.52 -15.06
C THR A 91 -6.87 4.13 -14.53
N LEU A 92 -7.89 3.51 -15.13
CA LEU A 92 -8.29 2.15 -14.78
C LEU A 92 -7.20 1.13 -15.13
N ALA A 93 -6.46 1.37 -16.20
CA ALA A 93 -5.33 0.52 -16.58
C ALA A 93 -4.23 0.53 -15.51
N ALA A 94 -3.89 1.70 -14.95
CA ALA A 94 -2.92 1.79 -13.87
C ALA A 94 -3.40 1.06 -12.61
N LEU A 95 -4.68 1.23 -12.27
CA LEU A 95 -5.28 0.53 -11.14
C LEU A 95 -5.30 -1.00 -11.33
N SER A 96 -5.60 -1.47 -12.56
CA SER A 96 -5.57 -2.90 -12.91
C SER A 96 -4.17 -3.48 -12.77
N THR A 97 -3.14 -2.79 -13.28
CA THR A 97 -1.75 -3.23 -13.13
C THR A 97 -1.35 -3.37 -11.66
N LEU A 98 -1.79 -2.45 -10.80
CA LEU A 98 -1.50 -2.52 -9.36
C LEU A 98 -2.30 -3.63 -8.66
N ASP A 99 -3.58 -3.81 -9.01
CA ASP A 99 -4.40 -4.91 -8.47
C ASP A 99 -3.84 -6.28 -8.88
N GLU A 100 -3.42 -6.44 -10.13
CA GLU A 100 -2.78 -7.66 -10.65
C GLU A 100 -1.45 -7.93 -9.94
N PHE A 101 -0.63 -6.88 -9.74
CA PHE A 101 0.67 -6.99 -9.06
C PHE A 101 0.52 -7.42 -7.60
N GLU A 102 -0.49 -6.90 -6.90
CA GLU A 102 -0.78 -7.22 -5.50
C GLU A 102 -1.66 -8.49 -5.36
N ALA A 103 -1.89 -9.24 -6.45
CA ALA A 103 -2.76 -10.42 -6.49
C ALA A 103 -4.11 -10.18 -5.77
N CYS A 104 -4.76 -9.05 -6.08
CA CYS A 104 -6.03 -8.65 -5.50
C CYS A 104 -7.20 -9.22 -6.33
N PRO A 105 -8.25 -9.81 -5.69
CA PRO A 105 -8.52 -9.85 -4.26
C PRO A 105 -7.97 -11.06 -3.47
N GLU A 106 -7.23 -11.97 -4.11
CA GLU A 106 -6.86 -13.27 -3.55
C GLU A 106 -5.87 -13.18 -2.37
N LEU A 107 -4.77 -12.43 -2.53
CA LEU A 107 -3.73 -12.25 -1.51
C LEU A 107 -3.96 -10.99 -0.68
N TYR A 108 -4.21 -9.88 -1.38
CA TYR A 108 -4.55 -8.60 -0.79
C TYR A 108 -5.95 -8.17 -1.22
N GLN A 109 -6.58 -7.30 -0.44
CA GLN A 109 -7.79 -6.60 -0.81
C GLN A 109 -7.61 -5.10 -0.60
N ARG A 110 -8.34 -4.29 -1.37
CA ARG A 110 -8.34 -2.84 -1.15
C ARG A 110 -9.33 -2.44 -0.07
N LEU A 111 -8.89 -1.59 0.85
CA LEU A 111 -9.74 -0.88 1.80
C LEU A 111 -9.59 0.63 1.63
N SER A 112 -10.64 1.39 1.93
CA SER A 112 -10.56 2.85 2.03
C SER A 112 -10.27 3.25 3.48
N VAL A 113 -9.14 3.92 3.73
CA VAL A 113 -8.71 4.33 5.06
C VAL A 113 -8.32 5.81 5.10
N PRO A 114 -8.54 6.51 6.23
CA PRO A 114 -8.06 7.87 6.38
C PRO A 114 -6.55 7.92 6.65
N VAL A 115 -5.85 8.77 5.90
CA VAL A 115 -4.41 8.99 5.99
C VAL A 115 -4.16 10.48 6.21
N GLU A 116 -3.33 10.80 7.19
CA GLU A 116 -2.79 12.14 7.41
C GLU A 116 -1.67 12.39 6.39
N ALA A 117 -1.85 13.37 5.53
CA ALA A 117 -0.83 13.78 4.59
C ALA A 117 0.34 14.48 5.32
N LEU A 118 1.56 14.05 5.03
CA LEU A 118 2.77 14.63 5.61
C LEU A 118 3.32 15.73 4.70
N PRO A 119 4.20 16.63 5.22
CA PRO A 119 4.85 17.63 4.40
C PRO A 119 5.52 17.01 3.17
N ALA A 120 5.42 17.69 2.03
CA ALA A 120 6.06 17.24 0.80
C ALA A 120 7.58 17.13 1.03
N PRO A 121 8.23 16.04 0.62
CA PRO A 121 9.67 15.99 0.63
C PRO A 121 10.21 17.05 -0.33
N GLU A 122 11.21 17.83 0.11
CA GLU A 122 11.87 18.89 -0.68
C GLU A 122 12.71 18.34 -1.85
N SER A 123 12.67 17.03 -2.10
CA SER A 123 13.49 16.39 -3.12
C SER A 123 12.95 16.64 -4.52
N ASP A 124 13.85 16.94 -5.46
CA ASP A 124 13.56 17.12 -6.89
C ASP A 124 12.74 16.00 -7.51
N TRP A 125 12.84 14.77 -7.00
CA TRP A 125 12.12 13.63 -7.55
C TRP A 125 10.59 13.76 -7.37
N ALA A 126 10.12 14.21 -6.21
CA ALA A 126 8.69 14.33 -5.92
C ALA A 126 8.04 15.39 -6.81
N VAL A 127 8.78 16.46 -7.09
CA VAL A 127 8.36 17.54 -7.99
C VAL A 127 8.24 17.05 -9.43
N LYS A 128 9.18 16.21 -9.90
CA LYS A 128 9.17 15.63 -11.26
C LYS A 128 7.96 14.73 -11.54
N HIS A 129 7.40 14.13 -10.49
CA HIS A 129 6.27 13.20 -10.60
C HIS A 129 4.97 13.76 -9.99
N ALA A 130 4.88 15.09 -9.83
CA ALA A 130 3.66 15.78 -9.44
C ALA A 130 2.74 16.04 -10.65
N GLY A 131 1.44 16.21 -10.41
CA GLY A 131 0.47 16.49 -11.48
C GLY A 131 -0.89 15.79 -11.33
N CYS A 132 -1.29 15.51 -10.10
CA CYS A 132 -2.63 14.98 -9.81
C CYS A 132 -3.67 16.10 -9.77
N SER A 133 -4.85 15.84 -10.32
CA SER A 133 -6.04 16.71 -10.19
C SER A 133 -6.72 16.64 -8.82
N LEU A 134 -6.26 15.74 -7.94
CA LEU A 134 -6.61 15.63 -6.52
C LEU A 134 -5.38 15.92 -5.64
N PRO A 135 -4.89 17.18 -5.59
CA PRO A 135 -3.76 17.52 -4.76
C PRO A 135 -4.11 17.44 -3.28
N VAL A 136 -3.13 17.07 -2.45
CA VAL A 136 -3.13 17.44 -1.04
C VAL A 136 -2.90 18.94 -0.96
N GLN A 137 -3.81 19.64 -0.29
CA GLN A 137 -3.83 21.10 -0.19
C GLN A 137 -2.84 21.61 0.85
N GLN A 138 -2.66 20.87 1.94
CA GLN A 138 -1.77 21.24 3.04
C GLN A 138 -1.30 20.03 3.85
N PRO A 139 -0.11 20.11 4.47
CA PRO A 139 0.32 19.12 5.46
C PRO A 139 -0.69 19.00 6.62
N GLY A 140 -0.85 17.80 7.15
CA GLY A 140 -1.85 17.47 8.19
C GLY A 140 -3.27 17.28 7.67
N GLN A 141 -3.53 17.53 6.38
CA GLN A 141 -4.82 17.21 5.77
C GLN A 141 -5.09 15.70 5.86
N THR A 142 -6.28 15.32 6.31
CA THR A 142 -6.75 13.93 6.20
C THR A 142 -7.30 13.68 4.81
N VAL A 143 -6.82 12.62 4.16
CA VAL A 143 -7.24 12.15 2.84
C VAL A 143 -7.65 10.68 2.93
N PHE A 144 -8.78 10.32 2.34
CA PHE A 144 -9.17 8.93 2.22
C PHE A 144 -8.41 8.28 1.06
N CYS A 145 -7.63 7.25 1.38
CA CYS A 145 -6.82 6.52 0.42
C CYS A 145 -7.30 5.06 0.36
N GLN A 146 -7.28 4.48 -0.84
CA GLN A 146 -7.25 3.04 -0.98
C GLN A 146 -5.92 2.51 -0.43
N ILE A 147 -5.92 1.33 0.16
CA ILE A 147 -4.72 0.65 0.68
C ILE A 147 -4.89 -0.86 0.45
N TYR A 148 -3.83 -1.55 0.05
CA TYR A 148 -3.84 -3.02 -0.04
C TYR A 148 -3.60 -3.61 1.35
N VAL A 149 -4.51 -4.45 1.85
CA VAL A 149 -4.36 -5.17 3.13
C VAL A 149 -4.43 -6.66 2.90
N TYR A 150 -3.69 -7.43 3.67
CA TYR A 150 -3.65 -8.88 3.56
C TYR A 150 -5.05 -9.49 3.83
N SER A 151 -5.46 -10.43 2.97
CA SER A 151 -6.79 -11.06 3.01
C SER A 151 -6.82 -12.41 3.74
N GLY A 152 -5.66 -12.99 4.06
CA GLY A 152 -5.56 -14.33 4.63
C GLY A 152 -5.54 -14.40 6.16
N PRO A 153 -5.34 -15.61 6.73
CA PRO A 153 -5.26 -15.84 8.17
C PRO A 153 -4.09 -15.11 8.83
N ASP A 154 -4.35 -14.39 9.93
CA ASP A 154 -3.40 -13.46 10.54
C ASP A 154 -2.86 -13.91 11.90
N GLU A 155 -3.32 -15.02 12.48
CA GLU A 155 -3.06 -15.36 13.88
C GLU A 155 -1.59 -15.59 14.19
N LYS A 156 -0.86 -16.17 13.24
CA LYS A 156 0.59 -16.37 13.35
C LYS A 156 1.36 -15.09 13.03
N LEU A 157 0.93 -14.37 11.99
CA LEU A 157 1.56 -13.13 11.54
C LEU A 157 1.52 -12.05 12.62
N LEU A 158 0.45 -12.00 13.41
CA LEU A 158 0.28 -11.05 14.51
C LEU A 158 1.35 -11.15 15.60
N ARG A 159 2.05 -12.29 15.70
CA ARG A 159 3.13 -12.52 16.68
C ARG A 159 4.48 -11.99 16.22
N LEU A 160 4.62 -11.65 14.94
CA LEU A 160 5.83 -11.09 14.38
C LEU A 160 6.03 -9.65 14.86
N PRO A 161 7.27 -9.11 14.82
CA PRO A 161 7.53 -7.70 15.12
C PRO A 161 6.75 -6.78 14.19
N HIS A 162 6.08 -5.77 14.77
CA HIS A 162 5.34 -4.77 14.02
C HIS A 162 6.25 -3.60 13.64
N LEU A 163 6.15 -3.14 12.40
CA LEU A 163 6.89 -2.01 11.87
C LEU A 163 5.98 -0.80 11.75
N ALA A 164 6.53 0.40 11.95
CA ALA A 164 5.84 1.65 11.61
C ALA A 164 6.17 2.10 10.17
N ASP A 165 7.33 1.72 9.64
CA ASP A 165 7.81 2.10 8.31
C ASP A 165 8.64 0.95 7.72
N TYR A 166 8.15 0.33 6.66
CA TYR A 166 8.89 -0.74 5.98
C TYR A 166 10.01 -0.18 5.10
N ARG A 167 11.19 -0.77 5.17
CA ARG A 167 12.28 -0.53 4.23
C ARG A 167 13.00 -1.83 3.94
N SER A 168 13.19 -2.20 2.67
CA SER A 168 13.95 -3.41 2.35
C SER A 168 15.38 -3.37 2.92
N ASP A 169 15.98 -2.19 3.03
CA ASP A 169 17.30 -1.96 3.64
C ASP A 169 17.23 -1.57 5.12
N GLY A 170 16.12 -1.89 5.79
CA GLY A 170 15.86 -1.54 7.19
C GLY A 170 16.71 -2.31 8.20
N ASP A 171 16.64 -1.87 9.45
CA ASP A 171 17.38 -2.42 10.60
C ASP A 171 16.88 -3.82 11.04
N HIS A 172 15.75 -4.29 10.50
CA HIS A 172 15.26 -5.65 10.71
C HIS A 172 16.12 -6.73 10.03
N GLY A 173 17.06 -6.36 9.15
CA GLY A 173 18.00 -7.30 8.52
C GLY A 173 17.33 -8.31 7.58
N ARG A 174 16.16 -7.96 7.03
CA ARG A 174 15.34 -8.82 6.16
C ARG A 174 15.01 -8.11 4.85
N PRO A 175 15.94 -8.07 3.90
CA PRO A 175 15.69 -7.45 2.59
C PRO A 175 14.70 -8.28 1.78
N TYR A 176 13.90 -7.60 0.98
CA TYR A 176 13.03 -8.23 0.01
C TYR A 176 13.85 -9.02 -1.02
N LEU A 177 13.42 -10.24 -1.31
CA LEU A 177 14.14 -11.18 -2.18
C LEU A 177 13.29 -11.48 -3.43
N ALA A 178 13.51 -10.71 -4.50
CA ALA A 178 12.76 -10.85 -5.75
C ALA A 178 12.91 -12.23 -6.42
N GLU A 179 14.01 -12.93 -6.17
CA GLU A 179 14.31 -14.25 -6.77
C GLU A 179 13.41 -15.38 -6.26
N VAL A 180 12.79 -15.18 -5.09
CA VAL A 180 11.93 -16.17 -4.43
C VAL A 180 10.52 -15.64 -4.18
N ASP A 181 10.19 -14.48 -4.76
CA ASP A 181 8.83 -13.94 -4.80
C ASP A 181 8.05 -14.60 -5.95
N ASP A 182 7.82 -15.91 -5.80
CA ASP A 182 6.94 -16.65 -6.70
C ASP A 182 5.49 -16.31 -6.36
N VAL A 183 4.87 -15.54 -7.26
CA VAL A 183 3.56 -14.87 -7.16
C VAL A 183 2.33 -15.81 -7.00
N ALA A 184 2.48 -17.04 -6.47
CA ALA A 184 1.43 -18.05 -6.54
C ALA A 184 1.32 -19.06 -5.38
N SER A 185 1.97 -18.87 -4.22
CA SER A 185 1.76 -19.80 -3.09
C SER A 185 1.52 -19.13 -1.75
N PRO A 186 0.25 -19.06 -1.28
CA PRO A 186 -0.11 -18.74 0.10
C PRO A 186 0.50 -19.67 1.16
N GLU A 187 1.17 -20.77 0.76
CA GLU A 187 1.70 -21.78 1.67
C GLU A 187 3.11 -21.46 2.22
N GLN A 188 3.76 -20.37 1.76
CA GLN A 188 5.13 -20.05 2.15
C GLN A 188 5.25 -19.00 3.28
N LEU A 189 4.23 -18.88 4.14
CA LEU A 189 4.34 -18.06 5.35
C LEU A 189 5.23 -18.78 6.38
N GLU A 190 6.52 -18.47 6.39
CA GLU A 190 7.46 -19.05 7.34
C GLU A 190 7.22 -18.53 8.77
N GLU A 191 7.26 -19.44 9.75
CA GLU A 191 7.36 -19.06 11.16
C GLU A 191 8.80 -18.64 11.44
N HIS A 192 9.06 -17.34 11.54
CA HIS A 192 10.39 -16.91 11.95
C HIS A 192 10.51 -17.10 13.46
N GLU A 193 11.27 -18.13 13.87
CA GLU A 193 11.73 -18.27 15.24
C GLU A 193 12.52 -17.03 15.66
N LYS A 194 12.36 -16.67 16.94
CA LYS A 194 12.97 -15.50 17.56
C LYS A 194 14.47 -15.50 17.31
N ILE A 195 15.00 -14.40 16.79
CA ILE A 195 16.44 -14.14 16.91
C ILE A 195 16.66 -13.87 18.39
N ASP A 196 17.24 -14.87 19.06
CA ASP A 196 17.63 -14.78 20.46
C ASP A 196 18.63 -13.62 20.65
N ALA A 197 18.42 -12.92 21.76
CA ALA A 197 19.33 -11.94 22.28
C ALA A 197 20.73 -12.55 22.47
N ALA A 198 21.70 -12.09 21.68
CA ALA A 198 23.11 -12.27 21.96
C ALA A 198 23.78 -10.89 22.06
N CYS A 199 23.45 -10.20 23.15
CA CYS A 199 24.33 -9.19 23.75
C CYS A 199 24.22 -9.35 25.27
N SER A 200 25.08 -10.21 25.80
CA SER A 200 25.52 -10.23 27.20
C SER A 200 26.89 -10.89 27.25
#